data_AF-H1YHW2-F1
#
_entry.id   AF-H1YHW2-F1
#
_cell.length_a   1.000
_cell.length_b   1.000
_cell.length_c   1.000
_cell.angle_alpha   90.00
_cell.angle_beta   90.00
_cell.angle_gamma   90.00
#
_symmetry.space_group_name_H-M   'P 1'
#
loop_
_entity.id
_entity.type
_entity.pdbx_description
1 polymer ?
#
loop_
_entity_poly.entity_id
_entity_poly.type
_entity_poly.pdbx_seq_one_letter_code
_entity_poly.pdbx_strand_id
1 'polypeptide(L)'
;MQGISKSRHVHLMDALLQLEQLLGKECECLQQATEYRVELESMHSNYERLLEELARQITNYEVMYSHVKIQFLGKKLKELKKEISVEMPGFPVLVQNIRLAYGT
;
A
#
# COMPACT_ATOMS: atom_id res chain seq x y z
N MET A 1 0.12 7.83 9.64
CA MET A 1 0.79 6.62 10.15
C MET A 1 2.21 7.00 10.52
N GLN A 2 2.68 6.66 11.71
CA GLN A 2 4.12 6.74 12.01
C GLN A 2 4.77 5.47 11.43
N GLY A 3 5.67 5.64 10.47
CA GLY A 3 6.45 4.53 9.92
C GLY A 3 7.70 4.24 10.75
N ILE A 4 8.32 3.09 10.51
CA ILE A 4 9.65 2.82 11.07
C ILE A 4 10.65 3.72 10.35
N SER A 5 11.44 4.48 11.12
CA SER A 5 12.44 5.38 10.55
C SER A 5 13.70 4.60 10.18
N LYS A 6 13.98 4.48 8.88
CA LYS A 6 15.19 3.83 8.37
C LYS A 6 16.47 4.39 8.98
N SER A 7 16.57 5.71 9.16
CA SER A 7 17.76 6.32 9.77
C SER A 7 17.92 5.95 11.24
N ARG A 8 16.84 5.94 12.03
CA ARG A 8 16.89 5.49 13.43
C ARG A 8 17.25 4.01 13.53
N HIS A 9 16.72 3.18 12.64
CA HIS A 9 17.07 1.75 12.54
C HIS A 9 18.56 1.57 12.31
N VAL A 10 19.10 2.17 11.24
CA VAL A 10 20.54 2.06 10.90
C VAL A 10 21.41 2.56 12.04
N HIS A 11 21.10 3.72 12.64
CA HIS A 11 21.89 4.23 13.77
C HIS A 11 21.92 3.28 14.98
N LEU A 12 20.80 2.64 15.30
CA LEU A 12 20.74 1.68 16.41
C LEU A 12 21.52 0.39 16.08
N MET A 13 21.41 -0.10 14.84
CA MET A 13 22.15 -1.27 14.36
C MET A 13 23.66 -1.04 14.40
N ASP A 14 24.12 0.14 13.97
CA ASP A 14 25.53 0.54 14.03
C ASP A 14 26.02 0.64 15.47
N ALA A 15 25.20 1.20 16.37
CA ALA A 15 25.53 1.29 17.80
C ALA A 15 25.64 -0.09 18.46
N LEU A 16 24.75 -1.04 18.12
CA LEU A 16 24.81 -2.42 18.60
C LEU A 16 26.05 -3.15 18.05
N LEU A 17 26.39 -2.96 16.78
CA LEU A 17 27.61 -3.51 16.19
C LEU A 17 28.88 -2.98 16.88
N GLN A 18 28.93 -1.67 17.17
CA GLN A 18 30.04 -1.08 17.91
C GLN A 18 30.12 -1.63 19.35
N LEU A 19 28.97 -1.81 20.01
CA LEU A 19 28.91 -2.43 21.33
C LEU A 19 29.45 -3.87 21.28
N GLU A 20 29.08 -4.67 20.28
CA GLU A 20 29.62 -6.03 20.07
C GLU A 20 31.15 -6.03 19.89
N GLN A 21 31.71 -5.02 19.23
CA GLN A 21 33.18 -4.91 19.05
C GLN A 21 33.92 -4.52 20.34
N LEU A 22 33.27 -3.73 21.20
CA LEU A 22 33.82 -3.31 22.49
C LEU A 22 33.70 -4.40 23.56
N LEU A 23 32.63 -5.19 23.50
CA LEU A 23 32.44 -6.37 24.33
C LEU A 23 33.39 -7.47 23.82
N GLY A 24 34.45 -7.78 24.58
CA GLY A 24 35.39 -8.85 24.25
C GLY A 24 34.74 -10.24 24.13
N LYS A 25 35.56 -11.29 23.94
CA LYS A 25 35.03 -12.66 23.77
C LYS A 25 34.31 -13.16 25.02
N GLU A 26 33.10 -13.70 24.79
CA GLU A 26 32.25 -14.46 25.73
C GLU A 26 31.73 -13.67 26.95
N CYS A 27 30.76 -12.80 26.71
CA CYS A 27 29.91 -12.21 27.73
C CYS A 27 28.43 -12.39 27.31
N GLU A 28 27.53 -12.67 28.26
CA GLU A 28 26.08 -12.71 28.02
C GLU A 28 25.56 -11.45 27.31
N CYS A 29 26.17 -10.29 27.59
CA CYS A 29 25.83 -9.03 26.93
C CYS A 29 26.13 -9.03 25.42
N LEU A 30 27.17 -9.74 24.98
CA LEU A 30 27.51 -9.85 23.55
C LEU A 30 26.45 -10.68 22.81
N GLN A 31 26.03 -11.77 23.44
CA GLN A 31 24.98 -12.63 22.90
C GLN A 31 23.65 -11.88 22.81
N GLN A 32 23.27 -11.16 23.88
CA GLN A 32 22.07 -10.31 23.87
C GLN A 32 22.12 -9.21 22.80
N ALA A 33 23.25 -8.51 22.64
CA ALA A 33 23.40 -7.49 21.60
C ALA A 33 23.21 -8.09 20.19
N THR A 34 23.78 -9.27 19.96
CA THR A 34 23.63 -10.01 18.71
C THR A 34 22.18 -10.42 18.46
N GLU A 35 21.49 -10.97 19.47
CA GLU A 35 20.08 -11.37 19.40
C GLU A 35 19.18 -10.18 19.08
N TYR A 36 19.33 -9.06 19.79
CA TYR A 36 18.58 -7.83 19.52
C TYR A 36 18.81 -7.31 18.11
N ARG A 37 20.06 -7.33 17.63
CA ARG A 37 20.39 -6.89 16.28
C ARG A 37 19.69 -7.75 15.23
N VAL A 38 19.74 -9.07 15.38
CA VAL A 38 19.08 -10.01 14.46
C VAL A 38 17.57 -9.80 14.45
N GLU A 39 16.96 -9.64 15.63
CA GLU A 39 15.52 -9.45 15.76
C GLU A 39 15.07 -8.12 15.16
N LEU A 40 15.77 -7.02 15.44
CA LEU A 40 15.47 -5.70 14.87
C LEU A 40 15.59 -5.69 13.34
N GLU A 41 16.62 -6.31 12.78
CA GLU A 41 16.79 -6.40 11.33
C GLU A 41 15.67 -7.22 10.67
N SER A 42 15.27 -8.34 11.31
CA SER A 42 14.16 -9.17 10.86
C SER A 42 12.85 -8.39 10.86
N MET A 43 12.56 -7.67 11.96
CA MET A 43 11.35 -6.84 12.08
C MET A 43 11.34 -5.71 11.04
N HIS A 44 12.46 -5.01 10.84
CA HIS A 44 12.58 -3.93 9.86
C HIS A 44 12.41 -4.46 8.43
N SER A 45 13.04 -5.59 8.09
CA SER A 45 12.91 -6.23 6.78
C SER A 45 11.47 -6.66 6.50
N ASN A 46 10.79 -7.22 7.50
CA ASN A 46 9.38 -7.58 7.37
C ASN A 46 8.48 -6.35 7.16
N TYR A 47 8.76 -5.26 7.86
CA TYR A 47 8.07 -3.99 7.68
C TYR A 47 8.20 -3.45 6.25
N GLU A 48 9.42 -3.40 5.70
CA GLU A 48 9.67 -2.94 4.33
C GLU A 48 8.92 -3.80 3.31
N ARG A 49 8.96 -5.13 3.46
CA ARG A 49 8.19 -6.06 2.61
C ARG A 49 6.69 -5.78 2.65
N LEU A 50 6.11 -5.54 3.82
CA LEU A 50 4.69 -5.22 3.97
C LEU A 50 4.33 -3.89 3.30
N LEU A 51 5.23 -2.89 3.34
CA LEU A 51 5.03 -1.64 2.62
C LEU A 51 5.00 -1.85 1.10
N GLU A 52 5.90 -2.67 0.56
CA GLU A 52 5.91 -3.01 -0.87
C GLU A 52 4.64 -3.76 -1.30
N GLU A 53 4.17 -4.71 -0.49
CA GLU A 53 2.93 -5.43 -0.73
C GLU A 53 1.72 -4.48 -0.72
N LEU A 54 1.68 -3.56 0.23
CA LEU A 54 0.63 -2.55 0.31
C LEU A 54 0.66 -1.60 -0.91
N ALA A 55 1.83 -1.12 -1.31
CA ALA A 55 1.99 -0.27 -2.48
C ALA A 55 1.52 -0.98 -3.77
N ARG A 56 1.84 -2.27 -3.90
CA ARG A 56 1.36 -3.10 -5.02
C ARG A 56 -0.16 -3.23 -5.01
N GLN A 57 -0.75 -3.46 -3.84
CA GLN A 57 -2.20 -3.59 -3.70
C GLN A 57 -2.93 -2.28 -4.05
N ILE A 58 -2.40 -1.14 -3.61
CA ILE A 58 -2.92 0.19 -3.97
C ILE A 58 -2.86 0.38 -5.49
N THR A 59 -1.72 0.08 -6.10
CA THR A 59 -1.53 0.20 -7.56
C THR A 59 -2.51 -0.68 -8.33
N ASN A 60 -2.66 -1.94 -7.93
CA ASN A 60 -3.61 -2.88 -8.54
C ASN A 60 -5.05 -2.39 -8.41
N TYR A 61 -5.41 -1.86 -7.25
CA TYR A 61 -6.73 -1.28 -7.01
C TYR A 61 -6.98 -0.08 -7.92
N GLU A 62 -6.03 0.86 -8.03
CA GLU A 62 -6.16 2.03 -8.89
C GLU A 62 -6.33 1.64 -10.36
N VAL A 63 -5.54 0.68 -10.85
CA VAL A 63 -5.67 0.14 -12.21
C VAL A 63 -7.06 -0.44 -12.44
N MET A 64 -7.53 -1.29 -11.52
CA MET A 64 -8.85 -1.91 -11.61
C MET A 64 -9.97 -0.86 -11.52
N TYR A 65 -9.85 0.11 -10.62
CA TYR A 65 -10.79 1.21 -10.46
C TYR A 65 -10.90 2.03 -11.74
N SER A 66 -9.77 2.42 -12.34
CA SER A 66 -9.74 3.15 -13.61
C SER A 66 -10.34 2.34 -14.75
N HIS A 67 -10.05 1.03 -14.82
CA HIS A 67 -10.65 0.14 -15.82
C HIS A 67 -12.17 0.09 -15.68
N VAL A 68 -12.68 -0.18 -14.47
CA VAL A 68 -14.12 -0.25 -14.19
C VAL A 68 -14.80 1.09 -14.46
N LYS A 69 -14.27 2.19 -13.95
CA LYS A 69 -14.89 3.52 -14.05
C LYS A 69 -14.87 4.05 -15.48
N ILE A 70 -13.70 4.07 -16.12
CA ILE A 70 -13.50 4.77 -17.40
C ILE A 70 -13.80 3.83 -18.56
N GLN A 71 -13.22 2.64 -18.55
CA GLN A 71 -13.25 1.75 -19.72
C GLN A 71 -14.54 0.95 -19.81
N PHE A 72 -15.09 0.52 -18.67
CA PHE A 72 -16.34 -0.23 -18.66
C PHE A 72 -17.55 0.69 -18.46
N LEU A 73 -17.72 1.25 -17.25
CA LEU A 73 -18.91 2.01 -16.88
C LEU A 73 -19.10 3.23 -17.76
N GLY A 74 -18.05 4.03 -17.95
CA GLY A 74 -18.11 5.22 -18.79
C GLY A 74 -18.49 4.93 -20.25
N LYS A 75 -17.95 3.86 -20.85
CA LYS A 75 -18.31 3.44 -22.21
C LYS A 75 -19.74 2.89 -22.28
N LYS A 76 -20.12 2.03 -21.34
CA LYS A 76 -21.45 1.42 -21.28
C LYS A 76 -22.55 2.46 -21.10
N LEU A 77 -22.35 3.43 -20.21
CA LEU A 77 -23.30 4.53 -20.03
C LEU A 77 -23.41 5.41 -21.29
N LYS A 78 -22.31 5.62 -22.04
CA LYS A 78 -22.34 6.34 -23.32
C LYS A 78 -23.07 5.56 -24.43
N GLU A 79 -22.88 4.25 -24.50
CA GLU A 79 -23.60 3.36 -25.43
C GLU A 79 -25.10 3.35 -25.11
N LEU A 80 -25.45 3.10 -23.85
CA LEU A 80 -26.84 3.08 -23.39
C LEU A 80 -27.54 4.43 -23.58
N LYS A 81 -26.83 5.56 -23.45
CA LYS A 81 -27.40 6.89 -23.75
C LYS A 81 -27.76 7.06 -25.24
N LYS A 82 -27.08 6.34 -26.15
CA LYS A 82 -27.40 6.38 -27.59
C LYS A 82 -28.59 5.48 -27.95
N GLU A 83 -28.78 4.39 -27.20
CA GLU A 83 -29.81 3.39 -27.46
C GLU A 83 -31.12 3.68 -26.72
N ILE A 84 -31.04 4.29 -25.52
CA ILE A 84 -32.20 4.58 -24.69
C ILE A 84 -32.78 5.95 -25.08
N SER A 85 -33.93 5.93 -25.76
CA SER A 85 -34.73 7.13 -26.02
C SER A 85 -35.30 7.69 -24.71
N VAL A 86 -35.50 9.02 -24.65
CA VAL A 86 -35.94 9.77 -23.45
C VAL A 86 -37.27 9.27 -22.89
N GLU A 87 -38.08 8.63 -23.74
CA GLU A 87 -39.41 8.12 -23.41
C GLU A 87 -39.38 6.73 -22.73
N MET A 88 -38.22 6.06 -22.67
CA MET A 88 -38.12 4.73 -22.06
C MET A 88 -37.98 4.79 -20.53
N PRO A 89 -38.65 3.89 -19.78
CA PRO A 89 -38.67 3.91 -18.31
C PRO A 89 -37.29 3.74 -17.65
N GLY A 90 -36.28 3.23 -18.38
CA GLY A 90 -34.90 3.11 -17.89
C GLY A 90 -34.08 4.40 -17.95
N PHE A 91 -34.56 5.45 -18.62
CA PHE A 91 -33.83 6.71 -18.82
C PHE A 91 -33.51 7.47 -17.51
N PRO A 92 -34.41 7.58 -16.51
CA PRO A 92 -34.10 8.23 -15.23
C PRO A 92 -32.99 7.52 -14.45
N VAL A 93 -32.98 6.17 -14.48
CA VAL A 93 -31.97 5.34 -13.84
C VAL A 93 -30.61 5.51 -14.52
N LEU A 94 -30.59 5.61 -15.86
CA LEU A 94 -29.39 5.90 -16.63
C LEU A 94 -28.80 7.28 -16.28
N VAL A 95 -29.62 8.32 -16.19
CA VAL A 95 -29.18 9.67 -15.80
C VAL A 95 -28.59 9.68 -14.39
N GLN A 96 -29.24 9.01 -13.43
CA GLN A 96 -28.74 8.90 -12.06
C GLN A 96 -27.38 8.17 -12.00
N ASN A 97 -27.22 7.11 -12.78
CA ASN A 97 -25.96 6.36 -12.84
C ASN A 97 -24.83 7.18 -13.49
N ILE A 98 -25.13 7.98 -14.52
CA ILE A 98 -24.20 8.95 -15.10
C ILE A 98 -23.78 9.99 -14.06
N ARG A 99 -24.72 10.57 -13.31
CA ARG A 99 -24.38 11.55 -12.26
C ARG A 99 -23.47 10.96 -11.19
N LEU A 100 -23.75 9.74 -10.74
CA LEU A 100 -22.93 9.04 -9.74
C LEU A 100 -21.53 8.66 -10.29
N ALA A 101 -21.44 8.26 -11.55
CA ALA A 101 -20.17 7.87 -12.17
C ALA A 101 -19.23 9.07 -12.45
N TYR A 102 -19.79 10.22 -12.81
CA TYR A 102 -19.02 11.41 -13.22
C TYR A 102 -19.01 12.54 -12.18
N GLY A 103 -19.82 12.47 -11.11
CA GLY A 103 -19.84 13.45 -10.03
C GLY A 103 -20.44 14.82 -10.40
N THR A 104 -21.18 14.91 -11.51
CA THR A 104 -21.90 16.11 -11.97
C THR A 104 -23.39 15.98 -11.77
#